data_AF-A0A1H0TBV9-F1
#
_entry.id   AF-A0A1H0TBV9-F1
#
_cell.length_a   1.000
_cell.length_b   1.000
_cell.length_c   1.000
_cell.angle_alpha   90.00
_cell.angle_beta   90.00
_cell.angle_gamma   90.00
#
_symmetry.space_group_name_H-M   'P 1'
#
loop_
_entity.id
_entity.type
_entity.pdbx_description
1 polymer ?
#
loop_
_entity_poly.entity_id
_entity_poly.type
_entity_poly.pdbx_seq_one_letter_code
_entity_poly.pdbx_strand_id
1 'polypeptide(L)'
;MAFKLFGNKGEKREWDVKSLRDALLRFIKEALQKIEGGEGGHIKELLLYIAANPEDKHLYEGAVYVHDKEKFRNEVQKIADDYALDLPSDWTIEVEFVDELPLEASPVPDLDAAFLMHTRRQVMHNASSAVAYIRILNGEAEQEEYVIKATDDKINIGRDKKAVTDNGSYRLNKLVFPADSKDDSNKFISRQHAHIEWNKDSECFMIFADEGGVPPGNKTKIHIAADGKMIKLNSTQIGHPMSEGDQVILGESAVFLFSTKAEG
;
A
#
# COMPACT_ATOMS: atom_id res chain seq x y z
N MET A 1 -1.37 -2.19 40.76
CA MET A 1 -0.93 -3.60 40.71
C MET A 1 -0.40 -3.86 39.31
N ALA A 2 0.86 -4.28 39.20
CA ALA A 2 1.51 -4.56 37.92
C ALA A 2 1.35 -6.04 37.59
N PHE A 3 0.72 -6.37 36.46
CA PHE A 3 0.67 -7.74 35.95
C PHE A 3 1.95 -8.03 35.16
N LYS A 4 2.88 -8.76 35.79
CA LYS A 4 3.91 -9.51 35.07
C LYS A 4 3.33 -10.90 34.78
N LEU A 5 3.00 -11.17 33.52
CA LEU A 5 2.56 -12.48 33.07
C LEU A 5 3.77 -13.30 32.61
N PHE A 6 4.07 -14.31 33.42
CA PHE A 6 4.83 -15.53 33.22
C PHE A 6 5.50 -15.76 31.85
N GLY A 7 6.83 -15.60 31.81
CA GLY A 7 7.69 -16.30 30.84
C GLY A 7 7.92 -17.73 31.32
N ASN A 8 7.30 -18.70 30.63
CA ASN A 8 7.58 -20.11 30.83
C ASN A 8 8.91 -20.42 30.13
N LYS A 9 10.02 -20.45 30.88
CA LYS A 9 11.30 -20.97 30.38
C LYS A 9 11.20 -22.49 30.29
N GLY A 10 10.58 -22.99 29.21
CA GLY A 10 10.82 -24.34 28.74
C GLY A 10 12.30 -24.49 28.37
N GLU A 11 12.86 -25.68 28.56
CA GLU A 11 14.22 -26.02 28.07
C GLU A 11 14.35 -25.53 26.62
N LYS A 12 15.28 -24.60 26.36
CA LYS A 12 15.57 -24.11 25.01
C LYS A 12 15.97 -25.33 24.19
N ARG A 13 15.09 -25.79 23.28
CA ARG A 13 15.48 -26.68 22.20
C ARG A 13 16.60 -25.97 21.44
N GLU A 14 17.78 -26.58 21.39
CA GLU A 14 18.84 -26.10 20.50
C GLU A 14 18.36 -26.35 19.07
N TRP A 15 17.87 -25.29 18.43
CA TRP A 15 17.47 -25.32 17.05
C TRP A 15 18.72 -25.23 16.17
N ASP A 16 18.77 -26.05 15.13
CA ASP A 16 19.67 -25.84 14.00
C ASP A 16 18.90 -25.26 12.81
N VAL A 17 19.63 -24.77 11.79
CA VAL A 17 19.03 -24.18 10.58
C VAL A 17 18.00 -25.09 9.93
N LYS A 18 18.24 -26.41 9.94
CA LYS A 18 17.38 -27.38 9.25
C LYS A 18 16.08 -27.61 10.02
N SER A 19 16.18 -27.91 11.31
CA SER A 19 15.06 -28.15 12.21
C SER A 19 14.18 -26.91 12.36
N LEU A 20 14.78 -25.71 12.37
CA LEU A 20 14.05 -24.45 12.39
C LEU A 20 13.27 -24.23 11.09
N ARG A 21 13.90 -24.46 9.94
CA ARG A 21 13.21 -24.40 8.63
C ARG A 21 12.08 -25.42 8.57
N ASP A 22 12.32 -26.66 8.97
CA ASP A 22 11.31 -27.72 8.94
C ASP A 22 10.11 -27.35 9.83
N ALA A 23 10.34 -26.74 10.99
CA ALA A 23 9.29 -26.25 11.88
C ALA A 23 8.49 -25.09 11.26
N LEU A 24 9.16 -24.10 10.66
CA LEU A 24 8.51 -22.99 9.95
C LEU A 24 7.65 -23.50 8.79
N LEU A 25 8.21 -24.32 7.91
CA LEU A 25 7.51 -24.88 6.76
C LEU A 25 6.32 -25.76 7.19
N ARG A 26 6.49 -26.54 8.26
CA ARG A 26 5.39 -27.32 8.83
C ARG A 26 4.26 -26.42 9.32
N PHE A 27 4.58 -25.32 10.01
CA PHE A 27 3.56 -24.38 10.45
C PHE A 27 2.84 -23.74 9.26
N ILE A 28 3.59 -23.24 8.26
CA ILE A 28 3.03 -22.65 7.04
C ILE A 28 2.10 -23.65 6.35
N LYS A 29 2.53 -24.90 6.21
CA LYS A 29 1.70 -25.98 5.69
C LYS A 29 0.40 -26.13 6.48
N GLU A 30 0.47 -26.23 7.80
CA GLU A 30 -0.72 -26.39 8.65
C GLU A 30 -1.65 -25.16 8.57
N ALA A 31 -1.10 -23.95 8.39
CA ALA A 31 -1.86 -22.73 8.18
C ALA A 31 -2.57 -22.75 6.80
N LEU A 32 -1.85 -23.13 5.75
CA LEU A 32 -2.37 -23.23 4.39
C LEU A 32 -3.44 -24.32 4.24
N GLN A 33 -3.32 -25.44 4.96
CA GLN A 33 -4.32 -26.52 4.94
C GLN A 33 -5.64 -26.17 5.60
N LYS A 34 -5.68 -25.15 6.48
CA LYS A 34 -6.92 -24.69 7.13
C LYS A 34 -7.82 -23.91 6.19
N ILE A 35 -7.36 -23.64 4.97
CA ILE A 35 -8.09 -22.89 3.95
C ILE A 35 -9.10 -23.83 3.31
N GLU A 36 -10.36 -23.73 3.75
CA GLU A 36 -11.46 -24.55 3.25
C GLU A 36 -11.94 -24.05 1.87
N GLY A 37 -12.42 -24.97 1.02
CA GLY A 37 -13.30 -24.62 -0.10
C GLY A 37 -12.67 -23.94 -1.33
N GLY A 38 -11.36 -24.07 -1.56
CA GLY A 38 -10.70 -23.53 -2.77
C GLY A 38 -10.23 -22.08 -2.65
N GLU A 39 -10.19 -21.53 -1.43
CA GLU A 39 -9.68 -20.18 -1.16
C GLU A 39 -8.16 -20.03 -1.36
N GLY A 40 -7.42 -21.12 -1.60
CA GLY A 40 -5.99 -21.06 -1.90
C GLY A 40 -5.67 -20.26 -3.17
N GLY A 41 -6.54 -20.34 -4.18
CA GLY A 41 -6.51 -19.50 -5.39
C GLY A 41 -6.83 -18.01 -5.14
N HIS A 42 -7.09 -17.63 -3.90
CA HIS A 42 -7.25 -16.24 -3.48
C HIS A 42 -6.13 -15.77 -2.58
N ILE A 43 -5.09 -16.53 -2.28
CA ILE A 43 -3.96 -15.99 -1.53
C ILE A 43 -3.22 -14.95 -2.38
N LYS A 44 -2.95 -13.78 -1.81
CA LYS A 44 -2.12 -12.73 -2.43
C LYS A 44 -0.72 -12.75 -1.84
N GLU A 45 -0.65 -12.77 -0.51
CA GLU A 45 0.58 -12.51 0.22
C GLU A 45 0.63 -13.35 1.50
N LEU A 46 1.80 -13.91 1.76
CA LEU A 46 2.18 -14.57 3.01
C LEU A 46 3.26 -13.73 3.70
N LEU A 47 3.14 -13.53 5.00
CA LEU A 47 4.06 -12.73 5.80
C LEU A 47 4.61 -13.59 6.93
N LEU A 48 5.93 -13.68 7.02
CA LEU A 48 6.63 -14.35 8.11
C LEU A 48 7.46 -13.34 8.90
N TYR A 49 7.01 -13.04 10.11
CA TYR A 49 7.72 -12.17 11.06
C TYR A 49 8.63 -13.00 11.95
N ILE A 50 9.85 -12.53 12.18
CA ILE A 50 10.85 -13.18 13.01
C ILE A 50 11.40 -12.17 14.03
N ALA A 51 11.16 -12.41 15.31
CA ALA A 51 11.67 -11.61 16.42
C ALA A 51 12.84 -12.31 17.12
N ALA A 52 13.78 -12.81 16.31
CA ALA A 52 14.90 -13.61 16.80
C ALA A 52 15.87 -12.76 17.64
N ASN A 53 16.27 -13.30 18.79
CA ASN A 53 17.36 -12.72 19.58
C ASN A 53 18.66 -12.65 18.74
N PRO A 54 19.55 -11.68 18.99
CA PRO A 54 20.78 -11.49 18.19
C PRO A 54 21.66 -12.74 18.08
N GLU A 55 21.68 -13.58 19.12
CA GLU A 55 22.45 -14.83 19.15
C GLU A 55 21.91 -15.87 18.15
N ASP A 56 20.58 -15.94 17.99
CA ASP A 56 19.88 -16.96 17.19
C ASP A 56 19.55 -16.45 15.77
N LYS A 57 19.71 -15.15 15.50
CA LYS A 57 19.32 -14.50 14.22
C LYS A 57 19.90 -15.19 12.99
N HIS A 58 21.18 -15.56 13.02
CA HIS A 58 21.86 -16.23 11.91
C HIS A 58 21.24 -17.60 11.56
N LEU A 59 20.65 -18.31 12.54
CA LEU A 59 19.97 -19.57 12.32
C LEU A 59 18.67 -19.36 11.54
N TYR A 60 17.90 -18.34 11.92
CA TYR A 60 16.68 -17.93 11.23
C TYR A 60 16.97 -17.45 9.81
N GLU A 61 18.00 -16.61 9.63
CA GLU A 61 18.45 -16.14 8.31
C GLU A 61 18.81 -17.32 7.37
N GLY A 62 19.49 -18.33 7.91
CA GLY A 62 19.80 -19.55 7.17
C GLY A 62 18.58 -20.41 6.86
N ALA A 63 17.61 -20.46 7.78
CA ALA A 63 16.39 -21.26 7.64
C ALA A 63 15.46 -20.73 6.55
N VAL A 64 15.36 -19.41 6.43
CA VAL A 64 14.50 -18.72 5.44
C VAL A 64 15.22 -18.27 4.19
N TYR A 65 16.49 -18.67 4.03
CA TYR A 65 17.33 -18.30 2.89
C TYR A 65 17.33 -16.78 2.63
N VAL A 66 17.69 -15.96 3.63
CA VAL A 66 17.56 -14.49 3.54
C VAL A 66 18.25 -13.84 2.32
N HIS A 67 19.28 -14.49 1.77
CA HIS A 67 20.01 -14.04 0.58
C HIS A 67 19.51 -14.64 -0.74
N ASP A 68 18.56 -15.58 -0.70
CA ASP A 68 17.95 -16.25 -1.84
C ASP A 68 16.46 -16.54 -1.53
N LYS A 69 15.67 -15.45 -1.49
CA LYS A 69 14.25 -15.49 -1.13
C LYS A 69 13.43 -16.46 -1.99
N GLU A 70 13.81 -16.61 -3.26
CA GLU A 70 13.14 -17.54 -4.19
C GLU A 70 13.23 -18.98 -3.72
N LYS A 71 14.30 -19.37 -3.03
CA LYS A 71 14.45 -20.73 -2.54
C LYS A 71 13.43 -21.06 -1.45
N PHE A 72 13.21 -20.16 -0.50
CA PHE A 72 12.19 -20.35 0.54
C PHE A 72 10.78 -20.29 -0.05
N ARG A 73 10.53 -19.35 -0.98
CA ARG A 73 9.27 -19.27 -1.73
C ARG A 73 8.96 -20.58 -2.46
N ASN A 74 9.94 -21.18 -3.13
CA ASN A 74 9.78 -22.44 -3.85
C ASN A 74 9.48 -23.63 -2.92
N GLU A 75 10.00 -23.64 -1.69
CA GLU A 75 9.63 -24.66 -0.71
C GLU A 75 8.17 -24.53 -0.28
N VAL A 76 7.68 -23.30 -0.09
CA VAL A 76 6.26 -23.03 0.21
C VAL A 76 5.37 -23.34 -0.99
N GLN A 77 5.79 -23.00 -2.23
CA GLN A 77 5.07 -23.41 -3.45
C GLN A 77 4.92 -24.92 -3.52
N LYS A 78 6.01 -25.66 -3.27
CA LYS A 78 5.98 -27.13 -3.30
C LYS A 78 4.99 -27.70 -2.30
N ILE A 79 4.90 -27.13 -1.09
CA ILE A 79 3.88 -27.51 -0.12
C ILE A 79 2.49 -27.29 -0.69
N ALA A 80 2.22 -26.13 -1.29
CA ALA A 80 0.92 -25.85 -1.88
C ALA A 80 0.55 -26.80 -3.03
N ASP A 81 1.52 -27.12 -3.89
CA ASP A 81 1.34 -28.07 -5.00
C ASP A 81 1.05 -29.49 -4.48
N ASP A 82 1.79 -29.95 -3.46
CA ASP A 82 1.61 -31.26 -2.81
C ASP A 82 0.20 -31.40 -2.19
N TYR A 83 -0.45 -30.29 -1.85
CA TYR A 83 -1.80 -30.23 -1.28
C TYR A 83 -2.88 -29.70 -2.23
N ALA A 84 -2.55 -29.48 -3.50
CA ALA A 84 -3.47 -28.95 -4.52
C ALA A 84 -4.22 -27.67 -4.06
N LEU A 85 -3.48 -26.74 -3.45
CA LEU A 85 -4.05 -25.47 -2.95
C LEU A 85 -4.20 -24.40 -4.04
N ASP A 86 -3.69 -24.65 -5.26
CA ASP A 86 -3.82 -23.77 -6.42
C ASP A 86 -3.42 -22.30 -6.15
N LEU A 87 -2.25 -22.06 -5.53
CA LEU A 87 -1.77 -20.70 -5.30
C LEU A 87 -1.67 -19.89 -6.61
N PRO A 88 -2.15 -18.64 -6.66
CA PRO A 88 -2.09 -17.81 -7.87
C PRO A 88 -0.67 -17.51 -8.29
N SER A 89 -0.35 -17.50 -9.59
CA SER A 89 1.04 -17.34 -10.07
C SER A 89 1.82 -16.11 -9.56
N ASP A 90 1.10 -15.07 -9.14
CA ASP A 90 1.60 -13.78 -8.63
C ASP A 90 1.64 -13.70 -7.09
N TRP A 91 1.42 -14.80 -6.37
CA TRP A 91 1.49 -14.81 -4.90
C TRP A 91 2.92 -14.55 -4.40
N THR A 92 3.03 -13.85 -3.27
CA THR A 92 4.30 -13.49 -2.63
C THR A 92 4.44 -14.07 -1.22
N ILE A 93 5.69 -14.26 -0.78
CA ILE A 93 6.02 -14.44 0.63
C ILE A 93 7.12 -13.47 1.03
N GLU A 94 6.86 -12.67 2.05
CA GLU A 94 7.86 -11.77 2.63
C GLU A 94 8.26 -12.24 4.02
N VAL A 95 9.55 -12.08 4.32
CA VAL A 95 10.15 -12.44 5.60
C VAL A 95 10.73 -11.19 6.22
N GLU A 96 10.21 -10.81 7.38
CA GLU A 96 10.60 -9.59 8.09
C GLU A 96 11.21 -9.92 9.45
N PHE A 97 12.42 -9.41 9.69
CA PHE A 97 13.05 -9.45 11.01
C PHE A 97 12.64 -8.20 11.78
N VAL A 98 11.92 -8.39 12.88
CA VAL A 98 11.28 -7.33 13.67
C VAL A 98 11.75 -7.39 15.13
N ASP A 99 11.62 -6.28 15.85
CA ASP A 99 11.94 -6.25 17.29
C ASP A 99 10.82 -6.91 18.12
N GLU A 100 9.56 -6.78 17.69
CA GLU A 100 8.38 -7.35 18.34
C GLU A 100 7.42 -7.97 17.32
N LEU A 101 6.82 -9.11 17.65
CA LEU A 101 5.88 -9.80 16.77
C LEU A 101 4.53 -9.07 16.72
N PRO A 102 3.92 -8.87 15.53
CA PRO A 102 2.60 -8.25 15.41
C PRO A 102 1.50 -9.03 16.13
N LEU A 103 0.56 -8.32 16.77
CA LEU A 103 -0.56 -8.92 17.51
C LEU A 103 -1.56 -9.65 16.60
N GLU A 104 -1.70 -9.22 15.35
CA GLU A 104 -2.58 -9.84 14.35
C GLU A 104 -2.01 -11.12 13.72
N ALA A 105 -0.70 -11.36 13.84
CA ALA A 105 -0.05 -12.53 13.25
C ALA A 105 -0.21 -13.76 14.16
N SER A 106 -0.37 -14.95 13.55
CA SER A 106 -0.46 -16.20 14.28
C SER A 106 0.93 -16.64 14.76
N PRO A 107 1.20 -16.74 16.07
CA PRO A 107 2.52 -17.13 16.56
C PRO A 107 2.84 -18.57 16.17
N VAL A 108 4.09 -18.81 15.78
CA VAL A 108 4.60 -20.15 15.50
C VAL A 108 5.01 -20.80 16.83
N PRO A 109 4.43 -21.96 17.20
CA PRO A 109 4.74 -22.61 18.47
C PRO A 109 6.25 -22.86 18.62
N ASP A 110 6.76 -22.58 19.82
CA ASP A 110 8.15 -22.81 20.23
C ASP A 110 9.23 -22.04 19.44
N LEU A 111 8.84 -21.08 18.61
CA LEU A 111 9.75 -20.23 17.82
C LEU A 111 9.47 -18.74 18.06
N ASP A 112 10.52 -17.91 17.93
CA ASP A 112 10.43 -16.45 17.91
C ASP A 112 9.92 -15.94 16.53
N ALA A 113 8.80 -16.48 16.05
CA ALA A 113 8.24 -16.17 14.75
C ALA A 113 6.71 -16.12 14.78
N ALA A 114 6.12 -15.37 13.86
CA ALA A 114 4.68 -15.31 13.62
C ALA A 114 4.37 -15.28 12.13
N PHE A 115 3.23 -15.83 11.74
CA PHE A 115 2.81 -15.95 10.35
C PHE A 115 1.45 -15.29 10.14
N LEU A 116 1.34 -14.55 9.06
CA LEU A 116 0.12 -13.89 8.63
C LEU A 116 -0.12 -14.19 7.15
N MET A 117 -1.38 -14.30 6.77
CA MET A 117 -1.78 -14.63 5.40
C MET A 117 -2.88 -13.69 4.98
N HIS A 118 -2.68 -13.05 3.83
CA HIS A 118 -3.63 -12.16 3.21
C HIS A 118 -4.24 -12.81 1.97
N THR A 119 -5.56 -12.96 2.01
CA THR A 119 -6.33 -13.32 0.82
C THR A 119 -6.67 -12.06 0.02
N ARG A 120 -6.78 -12.17 -1.31
CA ARG A 120 -7.28 -11.16 -2.24
C ARG A 120 -8.62 -10.59 -1.79
N ARG A 121 -9.48 -11.38 -1.13
CA ARG A 121 -10.76 -10.90 -0.57
C ARG A 121 -10.55 -10.00 0.65
N GLN A 122 -9.62 -10.33 1.53
CA GLN A 122 -9.24 -9.47 2.66
C GLN A 122 -8.50 -8.21 2.20
N VAL A 123 -7.61 -8.34 1.21
CA VAL A 123 -6.94 -7.20 0.56
C VAL A 123 -7.95 -6.30 -0.15
N MET A 124 -8.95 -6.86 -0.84
CA MET A 124 -10.05 -6.08 -1.43
C MET A 124 -10.95 -5.44 -0.37
N HIS A 125 -11.16 -6.09 0.78
CA HIS A 125 -11.87 -5.48 1.91
C HIS A 125 -11.06 -4.35 2.56
N ASN A 126 -9.75 -4.51 2.71
CA ASN A 126 -8.84 -3.49 3.22
C ASN A 126 -8.72 -2.31 2.25
N ALA A 127 -8.60 -2.59 0.95
CA ALA A 127 -8.75 -1.59 -0.11
C ALA A 127 -10.14 -0.95 -0.05
N SER A 128 -11.24 -1.68 0.19
CA SER A 128 -12.57 -1.06 0.31
C SER A 128 -12.74 -0.15 1.54
N SER A 129 -11.81 -0.24 2.51
CA SER A 129 -11.77 0.59 3.70
C SER A 129 -10.77 1.76 3.61
N ALA A 130 -9.90 1.77 2.59
CA ALA A 130 -8.94 2.85 2.41
C ALA A 130 -9.70 4.13 2.01
N VAL A 131 -9.71 5.07 2.93
CA VAL A 131 -10.28 6.41 2.79
C VAL A 131 -9.15 7.41 2.90
N ALA A 132 -9.17 8.40 2.03
CA ALA A 132 -8.30 9.56 2.14
C ALA A 132 -9.12 10.84 2.02
N TYR A 133 -8.49 11.93 2.43
CA TYR A 133 -9.04 13.27 2.52
C TYR A 133 -8.16 14.20 1.71
N ILE A 134 -8.78 15.03 0.90
CA ILE A 134 -8.13 16.11 0.19
C ILE A 134 -8.65 17.41 0.79
N ARG A 135 -7.74 18.25 1.29
CA ARG A 135 -8.09 19.58 1.81
C ARG A 135 -7.45 20.66 0.96
N ILE A 136 -8.25 21.63 0.51
CA ILE A 136 -7.73 22.76 -0.25
C ILE A 136 -7.00 23.72 0.70
N LEU A 137 -5.73 23.97 0.43
CA LEU A 137 -4.89 24.90 1.22
C LEU A 137 -4.77 26.26 0.55
N ASN A 138 -4.78 26.30 -0.79
CA ASN A 138 -4.72 27.53 -1.57
C ASN A 138 -5.44 27.38 -2.91
N GLY A 139 -6.11 28.44 -3.38
CA GLY A 139 -7.06 28.38 -4.49
C GLY A 139 -8.49 28.14 -4.00
N GLU A 140 -9.45 28.28 -4.90
CA GLU A 140 -10.89 28.12 -4.60
C GLU A 140 -11.44 26.92 -5.37
N ALA A 141 -11.86 25.87 -4.66
CA ALA A 141 -12.53 24.72 -5.27
C ALA A 141 -14.03 24.72 -4.92
N GLU A 142 -14.82 23.87 -5.59
CA GLU A 142 -16.24 23.69 -5.27
C GLU A 142 -16.49 23.23 -3.81
N GLN A 143 -15.50 22.55 -3.21
CA GLN A 143 -15.52 22.12 -1.80
C GLN A 143 -14.15 22.37 -1.19
N GLU A 144 -14.12 22.72 0.10
CA GLU A 144 -12.86 22.88 0.85
C GLU A 144 -12.22 21.53 1.16
N GLU A 145 -13.03 20.48 1.28
CA GLU A 145 -12.59 19.11 1.57
C GLU A 145 -13.30 18.08 0.70
N TYR A 146 -12.58 17.03 0.32
CA TYR A 146 -13.11 15.90 -0.44
C TYR A 146 -12.71 14.59 0.25
N VAL A 147 -13.68 13.70 0.41
CA VAL A 147 -13.43 12.32 0.86
C VAL A 147 -13.31 11.44 -0.38
N ILE A 148 -12.21 10.70 -0.47
CA ILE A 148 -11.95 9.78 -1.56
C ILE A 148 -11.79 8.36 -1.01
N LYS A 149 -12.34 7.38 -1.71
CA LYS A 149 -12.25 5.97 -1.33
C LYS A 149 -11.53 5.20 -2.40
N ALA A 150 -10.84 4.14 -2.02
CA ALA A 150 -10.20 3.25 -2.98
C ALA A 150 -11.20 2.47 -3.86
N THR A 151 -12.49 2.46 -3.49
CA THR A 151 -13.58 1.97 -4.33
C THR A 151 -14.06 2.98 -5.37
N ASP A 152 -13.66 4.25 -5.26
CA ASP A 152 -14.10 5.28 -6.18
C ASP A 152 -13.41 5.12 -7.54
N ASP A 153 -14.16 5.36 -8.61
CA ASP A 153 -13.56 5.60 -9.92
C ASP A 153 -12.64 6.83 -9.86
N LYS A 154 -11.66 6.85 -10.77
CA LYS A 154 -10.69 7.94 -10.90
C LYS A 154 -11.29 9.33 -10.68
N ILE A 155 -10.57 10.14 -9.93
CA ILE A 155 -11.00 11.46 -9.51
C ILE A 155 -10.26 12.47 -10.35
N ASN A 156 -10.93 12.93 -11.39
CA ASN A 156 -10.42 13.95 -12.29
C ASN A 156 -10.36 15.31 -11.59
N ILE A 157 -9.24 16.00 -11.74
CA ILE A 157 -8.94 17.32 -11.18
C ILE A 157 -8.74 18.31 -12.34
N GLY A 158 -9.33 19.49 -12.22
CA GLY A 158 -9.08 20.55 -13.18
C GLY A 158 -9.98 21.77 -13.00
N ARG A 159 -9.76 22.73 -13.91
CA ARG A 159 -10.59 23.94 -14.02
C ARG A 159 -11.90 23.64 -14.73
N ASP A 160 -13.01 24.12 -14.17
CA ASP A 160 -14.40 23.86 -14.60
C ASP A 160 -14.86 22.40 -14.45
N LYS A 161 -16.16 22.21 -14.26
CA LYS A 161 -16.79 20.88 -14.09
C LYS A 161 -16.66 20.00 -15.32
N LYS A 162 -16.74 20.61 -16.51
CA LYS A 162 -16.73 19.95 -17.82
C LYS A 162 -15.56 20.47 -18.64
N ALA A 163 -14.65 19.57 -19.00
CA ALA A 163 -13.58 19.85 -19.94
C ALA A 163 -13.87 19.18 -21.28
N VAL A 164 -13.75 19.92 -22.38
CA VAL A 164 -13.78 19.35 -23.73
C VAL A 164 -12.38 18.79 -24.03
N THR A 165 -12.35 17.53 -24.44
CA THR A 165 -11.12 16.83 -24.84
C THR A 165 -10.84 17.05 -26.33
N ASP A 166 -9.62 16.76 -26.79
CA ASP A 166 -9.21 17.03 -28.18
C ASP A 166 -10.01 16.25 -29.23
N ASN A 167 -10.58 15.10 -28.85
CA ASN A 167 -11.48 14.29 -29.69
C ASN A 167 -12.95 14.75 -29.62
N GLY A 168 -13.24 15.89 -28.99
CA GLY A 168 -14.60 16.45 -28.86
C GLY A 168 -15.48 15.80 -27.78
N SER A 169 -14.96 14.84 -27.03
CA SER A 169 -15.67 14.25 -25.88
C SER A 169 -15.62 15.16 -24.64
N TYR A 170 -16.41 14.82 -23.62
CA TYR A 170 -16.40 15.54 -22.35
C TYR A 170 -15.73 14.71 -21.26
N ARG A 171 -14.83 15.35 -20.51
CA ARG A 171 -14.32 14.88 -19.22
C ARG A 171 -15.01 15.64 -18.09
N LEU A 172 -15.45 14.91 -17.07
CA LEU A 172 -16.02 15.49 -15.85
C LEU A 172 -14.97 15.53 -14.76
N ASN A 173 -14.69 16.74 -14.25
CA ASN A 173 -13.85 16.93 -13.07
C ASN A 173 -14.68 16.75 -11.81
N LYS A 174 -14.16 15.98 -10.85
CA LYS A 174 -14.77 15.79 -9.53
C LYS A 174 -14.25 16.84 -8.56
N LEU A 175 -12.93 17.03 -8.52
CA LEU A 175 -12.28 18.12 -7.81
C LEU A 175 -12.13 19.30 -8.78
N VAL A 176 -12.93 20.34 -8.56
CA VAL A 176 -13.14 21.41 -9.53
C VAL A 176 -12.70 22.72 -8.95
N PHE A 177 -11.85 23.41 -9.70
CA PHE A 177 -11.51 24.80 -9.47
C PHE A 177 -12.31 25.66 -10.46
N PRO A 178 -13.31 26.45 -10.03
CA PRO A 178 -14.14 27.23 -10.95
C PRO A 178 -13.32 28.28 -11.72
N ALA A 179 -13.58 28.46 -13.02
CA ALA A 179 -12.89 29.49 -13.81
C ALA A 179 -13.34 30.93 -13.47
N ASP A 180 -14.51 31.09 -12.89
CA ASP A 180 -15.08 32.37 -12.43
C ASP A 180 -14.70 32.71 -10.98
N SER A 181 -13.87 31.88 -10.34
CA SER A 181 -13.27 32.17 -9.04
C SER A 181 -12.52 33.51 -9.05
N LYS A 182 -12.54 34.17 -7.90
CA LYS A 182 -11.78 35.40 -7.67
C LYS A 182 -10.33 35.14 -7.25
N ASP A 183 -9.97 33.90 -6.94
CA ASP A 183 -8.60 33.51 -6.61
C ASP A 183 -7.76 33.37 -7.89
N ASP A 184 -6.67 34.14 -7.97
CA ASP A 184 -5.79 34.14 -9.12
C ASP A 184 -5.12 32.77 -9.37
N SER A 185 -4.99 31.94 -8.34
CA SER A 185 -4.40 30.60 -8.43
C SER A 185 -5.15 29.69 -9.40
N ASN A 186 -6.49 29.82 -9.47
CA ASN A 186 -7.34 29.03 -10.34
C ASN A 186 -7.04 29.26 -11.84
N LYS A 187 -6.52 30.43 -12.21
CA LYS A 187 -6.19 30.78 -13.61
C LYS A 187 -5.08 29.90 -14.18
N PHE A 188 -4.22 29.37 -13.33
CA PHE A 188 -3.10 28.50 -13.70
C PHE A 188 -3.47 27.02 -13.70
N ILE A 189 -4.70 26.67 -13.38
CA ILE A 189 -5.16 25.28 -13.43
C ILE A 189 -5.74 25.00 -14.81
N SER A 190 -5.27 23.90 -15.39
CA SER A 190 -5.74 23.43 -16.70
C SER A 190 -7.11 22.76 -16.56
N ARG A 191 -7.92 22.77 -17.62
CA ARG A 191 -9.22 22.07 -17.58
C ARG A 191 -9.08 20.55 -17.38
N GLN A 192 -7.97 19.99 -17.84
CA GLN A 192 -7.58 18.59 -17.62
C GLN A 192 -6.18 18.61 -17.00
N HIS A 193 -6.09 18.68 -15.67
CA HIS A 193 -4.81 18.97 -15.02
C HIS A 193 -4.18 17.73 -14.38
N ALA A 194 -4.95 16.98 -13.61
CA ALA A 194 -4.46 15.81 -12.91
C ALA A 194 -5.60 14.85 -12.59
N HIS A 195 -5.28 13.65 -12.14
CA HIS A 195 -6.27 12.74 -11.55
C HIS A 195 -5.65 11.89 -10.44
N ILE A 196 -6.50 11.48 -9.50
CA ILE A 196 -6.14 10.54 -8.45
C ILE A 196 -6.88 9.22 -8.70
N GLU A 197 -6.19 8.10 -8.52
CA GLU A 197 -6.81 6.77 -8.53
C GLU A 197 -6.12 5.84 -7.54
N TRP A 198 -6.82 4.77 -7.17
CA TRP A 198 -6.27 3.73 -6.32
C TRP A 198 -5.48 2.71 -7.14
N ASN A 199 -4.23 2.49 -6.77
CA ASN A 199 -3.42 1.41 -7.33
C ASN A 199 -3.62 0.14 -6.49
N LYS A 200 -4.17 -0.91 -7.11
CA LYS A 200 -4.47 -2.18 -6.42
C LYS A 200 -3.24 -3.02 -6.11
N ASP A 201 -2.17 -2.85 -6.87
CA ASP A 201 -0.94 -3.63 -6.72
C ASP A 201 -0.12 -3.09 -5.54
N SER A 202 0.03 -1.76 -5.49
CA SER A 202 0.78 -1.03 -4.47
C SER A 202 -0.07 -0.54 -3.28
N GLU A 203 -1.38 -0.81 -3.30
CA GLU A 203 -2.34 -0.48 -2.23
C GLU A 203 -2.23 0.96 -1.71
N CYS A 204 -2.14 1.92 -2.63
CA CYS A 204 -2.05 3.33 -2.30
C CYS A 204 -2.80 4.21 -3.31
N PHE A 205 -3.11 5.44 -2.90
CA PHE A 205 -3.62 6.47 -3.81
C PHE A 205 -2.46 7.04 -4.62
N MET A 206 -2.63 7.07 -5.93
CA MET A 206 -1.66 7.59 -6.87
C MET A 206 -2.18 8.89 -7.48
N ILE A 207 -1.32 9.90 -7.58
CA ILE A 207 -1.58 11.13 -8.33
C ILE A 207 -0.86 11.08 -9.68
N PHE A 208 -1.58 11.44 -10.75
CA PHE A 208 -1.07 11.53 -12.10
C PHE A 208 -1.28 12.95 -12.63
N ALA A 209 -0.32 13.44 -13.42
CA ALA A 209 -0.55 14.62 -14.23
C ALA A 209 -1.26 14.22 -15.53
N ASP A 210 -2.22 15.03 -15.97
CA ASP A 210 -2.84 14.89 -17.28
C ASP A 210 -2.18 15.82 -18.30
N GLU A 211 -2.67 15.82 -19.55
CA GLU A 211 -2.14 16.64 -20.65
C GLU A 211 -1.92 18.11 -20.28
N GLY A 212 -2.83 18.71 -19.50
CA GLY A 212 -2.68 20.09 -19.03
C GLY A 212 -1.80 20.27 -17.80
N GLY A 213 -1.43 19.19 -17.11
CA GLY A 213 -0.60 19.14 -15.91
C GLY A 213 0.88 18.84 -16.16
N VAL A 214 1.25 18.53 -17.41
CA VAL A 214 2.64 18.25 -17.83
C VAL A 214 3.16 19.38 -18.74
N PRO A 215 4.49 19.55 -18.89
CA PRO A 215 5.05 20.51 -19.84
C PRO A 215 4.59 20.25 -21.29
N PRO A 216 4.33 21.29 -22.12
CA PRO A 216 4.54 22.72 -21.88
C PRO A 216 3.41 23.41 -21.07
N GLY A 217 2.41 22.66 -20.62
CA GLY A 217 1.34 23.16 -19.76
C GLY A 217 1.80 23.50 -18.34
N ASN A 218 0.81 23.81 -17.51
CA ASN A 218 1.03 24.19 -16.12
C ASN A 218 1.35 22.94 -15.28
N LYS A 219 2.51 22.91 -14.64
CA LYS A 219 3.06 21.66 -14.08
C LYS A 219 2.40 21.27 -12.75
N THR A 220 2.02 20.00 -12.62
CA THR A 220 1.72 19.38 -11.33
C THR A 220 3.02 19.11 -10.57
N LYS A 221 3.09 19.56 -9.32
CA LYS A 221 4.23 19.35 -8.43
C LYS A 221 3.74 18.76 -7.12
N ILE A 222 4.62 18.03 -6.44
CA ILE A 222 4.31 17.39 -5.16
C ILE A 222 5.40 17.81 -4.19
N HIS A 223 5.01 18.41 -3.08
CA HIS A 223 5.88 18.65 -1.94
C HIS A 223 5.73 17.50 -0.95
N ILE A 224 6.80 16.74 -0.77
CA ILE A 224 6.84 15.50 0.02
C ILE A 224 6.95 15.85 1.50
N ALA A 225 6.00 15.39 2.31
CA ALA A 225 5.97 15.71 3.74
C ALA A 225 7.17 15.15 4.51
N ALA A 226 7.61 13.95 4.13
CA ALA A 226 8.65 13.22 4.85
C ALA A 226 10.04 13.88 4.79
N ASP A 227 10.39 14.50 3.67
CA ASP A 227 11.74 15.06 3.45
C ASP A 227 11.76 16.47 2.84
N GLY A 228 10.59 17.07 2.62
CA GLY A 228 10.43 18.42 2.09
C GLY A 228 10.82 18.57 0.62
N LYS A 229 11.13 17.48 -0.10
CA LYS A 229 11.53 17.56 -1.51
C LYS A 229 10.34 17.93 -2.38
N MET A 230 10.64 18.53 -3.52
CA MET A 230 9.65 18.84 -4.55
C MET A 230 9.85 17.95 -5.77
N ILE A 231 8.84 17.14 -6.08
CA ILE A 231 8.78 16.30 -7.28
C ILE A 231 7.92 17.00 -8.33
N LYS A 232 8.35 16.92 -9.60
CA LYS A 232 7.59 17.46 -10.75
C LYS A 232 7.13 16.31 -11.61
N LEU A 233 5.82 16.24 -11.87
CA LEU A 233 5.27 15.25 -12.79
C LEU A 233 5.46 15.77 -14.22
N ASN A 234 6.23 15.03 -15.03
CA ASN A 234 6.54 15.40 -16.42
C ASN A 234 5.97 14.42 -17.46
N SER A 235 5.24 13.40 -17.01
CA SER A 235 4.65 12.37 -17.88
C SER A 235 3.24 12.07 -17.41
N THR A 236 2.34 11.81 -18.36
CA THR A 236 0.97 11.37 -18.09
C THR A 236 0.87 9.88 -17.73
N GLN A 237 1.96 9.13 -17.93
CA GLN A 237 2.00 7.67 -17.72
C GLN A 237 2.61 7.27 -16.37
N ILE A 238 3.32 8.17 -15.69
CA ILE A 238 4.03 7.88 -14.45
C ILE A 238 3.35 8.63 -13.31
N GLY A 239 2.62 7.90 -12.49
CA GLY A 239 2.00 8.42 -11.28
C GLY A 239 2.97 8.44 -10.10
N HIS A 240 2.58 9.16 -9.05
CA HIS A 240 3.31 9.22 -7.79
C HIS A 240 2.44 8.70 -6.64
N PRO A 241 2.95 7.79 -5.79
CA PRO A 241 2.23 7.35 -4.61
C PRO A 241 2.12 8.49 -3.60
N MET A 242 0.91 8.81 -3.14
CA MET A 242 0.69 9.85 -2.15
C MET A 242 0.81 9.31 -0.73
N SER A 243 1.48 10.07 0.12
CA SER A 243 1.67 9.78 1.54
C SER A 243 1.01 10.84 2.42
N GLU A 244 0.73 10.48 3.67
CA GLU A 244 0.19 11.39 4.68
C GLU A 244 0.95 12.73 4.71
N GLY A 245 0.23 13.83 4.55
CA GLY A 245 0.76 15.19 4.64
C GLY A 245 1.34 15.75 3.34
N ASP A 246 1.40 14.96 2.26
CA ASP A 246 1.90 15.45 0.98
C ASP A 246 1.03 16.57 0.44
N GLN A 247 1.66 17.58 -0.15
CA GLN A 247 0.97 18.71 -0.76
C GLN A 247 1.14 18.69 -2.27
N VAL A 248 0.02 18.74 -2.99
CA VAL A 248 0.02 18.79 -4.46
C VAL A 248 -0.23 20.22 -4.89
N ILE A 249 0.69 20.72 -5.71
CA ILE A 249 0.63 22.05 -6.31
C ILE A 249 0.19 21.89 -7.76
N LEU A 250 -0.95 22.49 -8.09
CA LEU A 250 -1.53 22.51 -9.42
C LEU A 250 -1.15 23.82 -10.12
N GLY A 251 -0.41 23.70 -11.22
CA GLY A 251 0.14 24.81 -11.96
C GLY A 251 1.14 25.65 -11.16
N GLU A 252 0.77 26.90 -10.87
CA GLU A 252 1.68 27.84 -10.20
C GLU A 252 1.49 27.86 -8.69
N SER A 253 0.25 27.99 -8.21
CA SER A 253 -0.01 28.31 -6.81
C SER A 253 -1.16 27.58 -6.15
N ALA A 254 -2.06 26.90 -6.85
CA ALA A 254 -3.16 26.18 -6.19
C ALA A 254 -2.62 24.95 -5.47
N VAL A 255 -3.00 24.74 -4.21
CA VAL A 255 -2.45 23.68 -3.36
C VAL A 255 -3.56 22.92 -2.65
N PHE A 256 -3.45 21.59 -2.63
CA PHE A 256 -4.21 20.76 -1.72
C PHE A 256 -3.30 19.84 -0.90
N LEU A 257 -3.74 19.51 0.30
CA LEU A 257 -3.14 18.54 1.20
C LEU A 257 -3.80 17.18 1.00
N PHE A 258 -3.00 16.12 1.00
CA PHE A 258 -3.47 14.74 1.06
C PHE A 258 -3.29 14.18 2.48
N SER A 259 -4.34 13.53 3.00
CA SER A 259 -4.30 12.83 4.28
C SER A 259 -5.04 11.49 4.21
N THR A 260 -4.54 10.51 4.93
CA THR A 260 -5.14 9.19 5.18
C THR A 260 -5.89 9.14 6.52
N LYS A 261 -5.81 10.21 7.32
CA LYS A 261 -6.46 10.33 8.61
C LYS A 261 -7.57 11.38 8.52
N ALA A 262 -8.70 11.09 9.14
CA ALA A 262 -9.70 12.13 9.37
C ALA A 262 -9.10 13.11 10.37
N GLU A 263 -8.82 14.33 9.96
CA GLU A 263 -8.55 15.42 10.90
C GLU A 263 -9.91 15.90 11.43
N GLY A 264 -10.12 15.74 12.74
CA GLY A 264 -11.33 16.16 13.46
C GLY A 264 -11.33 17.63 13.84
#